data_AF-A0A8T4GEE4-F1
#
_entry.id   AF-A0A8T4GEE4-F1
#
_cell.length_a   1.000
_cell.length_b   1.000
_cell.length_c   1.000
_cell.angle_alpha   90.00
_cell.angle_beta   90.00
_cell.angle_gamma   90.00
#
_symmetry.space_group_name_H-M   'P 1'
#
loop_
_entity.id
_entity.type
_entity.pdbx_description
1 polymer ?
#
loop_
_entity_poly.entity_id
_entity_poly.type
_entity_poly.pdbx_seq_one_letter_code
_entity_poly.pdbx_strand_id
1 'polypeptide(L)' 'MRQSAIVEELDWSKSKTSRVLSRMADEGDVEKLRIGRENVIDLAETE' A
#
# COMPACT_ATOMS: atom_id res chain seq x y z
N MET A 1 -1.52 -6.71 -3.51
CA MET A 1 -0.55 -6.19 -4.51
C MET A 1 0.75 -5.73 -3.82
N ARG A 2 1.94 -5.89 -4.42
CA ARG A 2 3.19 -5.36 -3.84
C ARG A 2 3.24 -3.83 -3.94
N GLN A 3 3.70 -3.15 -2.89
CA GLN A 3 3.86 -1.69 -2.89
C GLN A 3 4.82 -1.20 -4.00
N SER A 4 5.84 -1.99 -4.36
CA SER A 4 6.72 -1.69 -5.49
C SER A 4 5.96 -1.66 -6.83
N ALA A 5 5.01 -2.59 -7.04
CA ALA A 5 4.18 -2.57 -8.23
C ALA A 5 3.30 -1.30 -8.28
N ILE A 6 2.75 -0.86 -7.14
CA ILE A 6 1.98 0.39 -7.05
C ILE A 6 2.84 1.62 -7.42
N VAL A 7 4.11 1.63 -6.99
CA VAL A 7 5.09 2.68 -7.36
C VAL A 7 5.27 2.73 -8.87
N GLU A 8 5.42 1.57 -9.51
CA GLU A 8 5.66 1.45 -10.96
C GLU A 8 4.40 1.76 -11.77
N GLU A 9 3.25 1.20 -11.40
CA GLU A 9 1.99 1.37 -12.15
C GLU A 9 1.44 2.80 -12.10
N LEU A 10 1.62 3.50 -10.97
CA LEU A 10 1.13 4.87 -10.80
C LEU A 10 2.18 5.93 -11.14
N ASP A 11 3.41 5.52 -11.49
CA ASP A 11 4.58 6.39 -11.66
C ASP A 11 4.77 7.35 -10.47
N TRP A 12 4.64 6.81 -9.26
CA TRP A 12 4.77 7.58 -8.03
C TRP A 12 6.13 7.35 -7.38
N SER A 13 6.62 8.35 -6.66
CA SER A 13 7.79 8.13 -5.81
C SER A 13 7.46 7.18 -4.66
N LYS A 14 8.44 6.40 -4.21
CA LYS A 14 8.30 5.51 -3.04
C LYS A 14 7.76 6.24 -1.81
N SER A 15 8.17 7.49 -1.59
CA SER A 15 7.73 8.31 -0.47
C SER A 15 6.28 8.78 -0.62
N LYS A 16 5.83 9.15 -1.83
CA LYS A 16 4.43 9.47 -2.10
C LYS A 16 3.54 8.24 -1.89
N THR A 17 3.91 7.10 -2.48
CA THR A 17 3.18 5.85 -2.34
C THR A 17 3.08 5.43 -0.87
N SER A 18 4.19 5.48 -0.13
CA SER A 18 4.17 5.17 1.31
C SER A 18 3.23 6.06 2.09
N ARG A 19 3.21 7.37 1.80
CA ARG A 19 2.37 8.34 2.53
C ARG A 19 0.88 8.14 2.24
N VAL A 20 0.52 7.95 0.97
CA VAL A 20 -0.87 7.70 0.57
C VAL A 20 -1.38 6.38 1.16
N LEU A 21 -0.62 5.29 1.02
CA LEU A 21 -1.02 4.00 1.57
C LEU A 21 -1.09 4.01 3.09
N SER A 22 -0.27 4.80 3.79
CA SER A 22 -0.40 4.95 5.25
C SER A 22 -1.72 5.59 5.60
N ARG A 23 -2.07 6.68 4.93
CA ARG A 23 -3.35 7.34 5.13
C ARG A 23 -4.53 6.41 4.86
N MET A 24 -4.52 5.67 3.74
CA MET A 24 -5.58 4.70 3.42
C MET A 24 -5.67 3.60 4.48
N ALA A 25 -4.54 3.15 5.05
CA ALA A 25 -4.55 2.17 6.13
C ALA A 25 -5.11 2.76 7.44
N ASP A 26 -4.79 4.02 7.73
CA ASP A 26 -5.36 4.74 8.88
C ASP A 26 -6.88 4.97 8.72
N GLU A 27 -7.35 5.16 7.48
CA GLU A 27 -8.76 5.29 7.11
C GLU A 27 -9.49 3.93 7.06
N GLY A 28 -8.75 2.82 7.14
CA GLY A 28 -9.31 1.46 7.12
C GLY A 28 -9.63 0.93 5.72
N ASP A 29 -9.19 1.61 4.66
CA ASP A 29 -9.44 1.21 3.27
C ASP A 29 -8.51 0.08 2.80
N VAL A 30 -7.31 -0.02 3.39
CA VAL A 30 -6.28 -1.01 3.00
C VAL A 30 -5.55 -1.60 4.19
N GLU A 31 -5.13 -2.85 4.05
CA GLU A 31 -4.26 -3.52 5.01
C GLU A 31 -2.84 -3.64 4.48
N LYS A 32 -1.86 -3.50 5.38
CA LYS A 32 -0.42 -3.59 5.04
C LYS A 32 0.20 -4.81 5.68
N LEU A 33 0.61 -5.76 4.86
CA LEU A 33 1.32 -6.96 5.29
C LEU A 33 2.78 -6.89 4.87
N ARG A 34 3.68 -7.20 5.79
CA ARG A 34 5.11 -7.32 5.49
C ARG A 34 5.46 -8.78 5.21
N ILE A 35 5.87 -9.07 3.99
CA ILE A 35 6.30 -10.41 3.57
C ILE A 35 7.79 -10.33 3.21
N GLY A 36 8.64 -10.83 4.11
CA GLY A 36 10.09 -10.70 4.01
C GLY A 36 10.55 -9.23 4.01
N ARG A 37 11.08 -8.77 2.87
CA ARG A 37 11.54 -7.38 2.68
C ARG A 37 10.58 -6.53 1.85
N GLU A 38 9.43 -7.09 1.48
CA GLU A 38 8.43 -6.42 0.65
C GLU A 38 7.19 -6.05 1.47
N ASN A 39 6.56 -4.94 1.13
CA ASN A 39 5.24 -4.59 1.63
C ASN A 39 4.19 -5.00 0.61
N VAL A 40 3.19 -5.76 1.06
CA VAL A 40 2.02 -6.16 0.28
C VAL A 40 0.83 -5.40 0.85
N ILE A 41 0.05 -4.83 -0.06
CA ILE A 41 -1.15 -4.05 0.22
C ILE A 41 -2.34 -4.88 -0.18
N ASP A 42 -3.29 -5.03 0.74
CA ASP A 42 -4.60 -5.63 0.46
C ASP A 42 -5.70 -4.58 0.62
N LEU A 43 -6.81 -4.77 -0.08
CA LEU A 43 -8.00 -3.94 0.16
C LEU A 43 -8.69 -4.49 1.41
N ALA A 44 -9.07 -3.60 2.32
CA ALA A 44 -9.85 -4.02 3.48
C ALA A 44 -11.24 -4.48 3.01
N GLU A 45 -11.68 -5.64 3.47
CA GLU A 45 -13.06 -6.06 3.25
C GLU A 45 -13.97 -5.20 4.12
N THR A 46 -14.81 -4.37 3.50
CA THR A 46 -15.95 -3.77 4.19
C THR A 46 -16.99 -4.87 4.40
N GLU A 47 -17.26 -5.22 5.67
CA GLU A 47 -18.41 -6.05 6.05
C GLU A 47 -19.76 -5.39 5.68
#